data_AF-A0A7C6XMU6-F1
#
_entry.id   AF-A0A7C6XMU6-F1
#
_cell.length_a   1.000
_cell.length_b   1.000
_cell.length_c   1.000
_cell.angle_alpha   90.00
_cell.angle_beta   90.00
_cell.angle_gamma   90.00
#
_symmetry.space_group_name_H-M   'P 1'
#
loop_
_entity.id
_entity.type
_entity.pdbx_description
1 polymer ?
#
loop_
_entity_poly.entity_id
_entity_poly.type
_entity_poly.pdbx_seq_one_letter_code
_entity_poly.pdbx_strand_id
1 'polypeptide(L)'
;MKSAEEIMEILNAYDLTGSYRDAGELAGCSHHTVKRYVDRRTGGGELDRAAQRPRLIDEYLPKVEEWVERSQGKVRADVAHDKLLALGYTGSERTTRRAV
;
A
#
# COMPACT_ATOMS: atom_id res chain seq x y z
N MET A 1 -2.30 -10.88 7.34
CA MET A 1 -1.80 -9.68 8.01
C MET A 1 -2.40 -9.65 9.41
N LYS A 2 -1.70 -9.10 10.40
CA LYS A 2 -2.22 -8.97 11.76
C LYS A 2 -3.30 -7.88 11.82
N SER A 3 -4.31 -8.05 12.68
CA SER A 3 -5.29 -7.02 12.97
C SER A 3 -4.64 -5.83 13.69
N ALA A 4 -5.29 -4.66 13.70
CA ALA A 4 -4.79 -3.52 14.44
C ALA A 4 -4.65 -3.82 15.95
N GLU A 5 -5.57 -4.61 16.50
CA GLU A 5 -5.55 -5.07 17.90
C GLU A 5 -4.34 -5.96 18.16
N GLU A 6 -4.12 -7.00 17.35
CA GLU A 6 -2.95 -7.89 17.49
C GLU A 6 -1.63 -7.12 17.36
N ILE A 7 -1.58 -6.10 16.50
CA ILE A 7 -0.38 -5.25 16.36
C ILE A 7 -0.15 -4.45 17.65
N MET A 8 -1.21 -3.91 18.25
CA MET A 8 -1.10 -3.17 19.50
C MET A 8 -0.65 -4.09 20.64
N GLU A 9 -1.16 -5.32 20.73
CA GLU A 9 -0.69 -6.32 21.69
C GLU A 9 0.80 -6.64 21.53
N ILE A 10 1.26 -6.83 20.29
CA ILE A 10 2.68 -7.05 19.97
C ILE A 10 3.55 -5.87 20.45
N LEU A 11 3.09 -4.64 20.21
CA LEU A 11 3.82 -3.43 20.60
C LEU A 11 3.82 -3.24 22.12
N ASN A 12 2.69 -3.50 22.80
CA ASN A 12 2.61 -3.46 24.25
C ASN A 12 3.52 -4.49 24.90
N ALA A 13 3.60 -5.71 24.35
CA ALA A 13 4.53 -6.74 24.83
C ALA A 13 6.00 -6.32 24.68
N TYR A 14 6.34 -5.59 23.60
CA TYR A 14 7.67 -5.02 23.43
C TYR A 14 7.94 -3.86 24.41
N ASP A 15 7.00 -2.94 24.59
CA ASP A 15 7.15 -1.83 25.56
C ASP A 15 7.27 -2.36 27.01
N LEU A 16 6.65 -3.50 27.33
CA LEU A 16 6.76 -4.17 28.63
C LEU A 16 8.09 -4.87 28.85
N THR A 17 8.65 -5.52 27.83
CA THR A 17 9.83 -6.40 27.96
C THR A 17 11.14 -5.79 27.48
N GLY A 18 11.08 -4.81 26.56
CA GLY A 18 12.24 -4.28 25.84
C GLY A 18 12.94 -5.29 24.91
N SER A 19 12.40 -6.49 24.74
CA SER A 19 13.05 -7.62 24.08
C SER A 19 12.18 -8.17 22.96
N TYR A 20 12.73 -8.32 21.76
CA TYR A 20 11.97 -8.88 20.63
C TYR A 20 11.59 -10.35 20.83
N ARG A 21 12.42 -11.13 21.55
CA ARG A 21 12.15 -12.55 21.78
C ARG A 21 11.07 -12.75 22.83
N ASP A 22 11.21 -12.09 23.97
CA ASP A 22 10.27 -12.23 25.08
C ASP A 22 8.90 -11.63 24.70
N ALA A 23 8.88 -10.49 23.99
CA ALA A 23 7.64 -9.95 23.43
C ALA A 23 6.99 -10.88 22.41
N GLY A 24 7.78 -11.59 21.61
CA GLY A 24 7.28 -12.57 20.65
C GLY A 24 6.61 -13.75 21.35
N GLU A 25 7.25 -14.28 22.39
CA GLU A 25 6.67 -15.35 23.22
C GLU A 25 5.38 -14.90 23.92
N LEU A 26 5.36 -13.70 24.51
CA LEU A 26 4.17 -13.13 25.18
C LEU A 26 3.01 -12.85 24.21
N ALA A 27 3.30 -12.33 23.02
CA ALA A 27 2.28 -12.01 22.01
C ALA A 27 1.95 -13.20 21.07
N GLY A 28 2.53 -14.38 21.31
CA GLY A 28 2.31 -15.58 20.50
C GLY A 28 2.74 -15.41 19.03
N CYS A 29 3.81 -14.66 18.76
CA CYS A 29 4.31 -14.41 17.40
C CYS A 29 5.84 -14.48 17.30
N SER A 30 6.36 -14.52 16.07
CA SER A 30 7.82 -14.51 15.86
C SER A 30 8.45 -13.18 16.27
N HIS A 31 9.63 -13.21 16.89
CA HIS A 31 10.42 -12.02 17.20
C HIS A 31 10.74 -11.15 15.97
N HIS A 32 10.78 -11.73 14.76
CA HIS A 32 10.88 -10.97 13.52
C HIS A 32 9.62 -10.14 13.23
N THR A 33 8.44 -10.64 13.61
CA THR A 33 7.17 -9.90 13.54
C THR A 33 7.17 -8.74 14.51
N VAL A 34 7.62 -8.96 15.75
CA VAL A 34 7.79 -7.88 16.75
C VAL A 34 8.72 -6.81 16.19
N LYS A 35 9.93 -7.19 15.76
CA LYS A 35 10.90 -6.27 15.17
C LYS A 35 10.30 -5.46 14.01
N ARG A 36 9.61 -6.14 13.09
CA ARG A 36 8.96 -5.49 11.94
C ARG A 36 7.97 -4.39 12.37
N TYR A 37 7.14 -4.64 13.38
CA TYR A 37 6.14 -3.66 13.83
C TYR A 37 6.77 -2.54 14.66
N VAL A 38 7.80 -2.83 15.44
CA VAL A 38 8.59 -1.82 16.17
C VAL A 38 9.28 -0.88 15.19
N ASP A 39 9.99 -1.42 14.19
CA ASP A 39 10.67 -0.62 13.16
C ASP A 39 9.67 0.28 12.40
N ARG A 40 8.47 -0.25 12.13
CA ARG A 40 7.40 0.47 11.44
C ARG A 40 6.79 1.59 12.28
N ARG A 41 6.63 1.39 13.60
CA ARG A 41 6.21 2.41 14.56
C ARG A 41 7.25 3.53 14.66
N THR A 42 8.52 3.17 14.81
CA THR A 42 9.62 4.15 14.87
C THR A 42 9.76 4.95 13.57
N GLY A 43 9.49 4.33 12.42
CA GLY A 43 9.45 4.99 11.12
C GLY A 43 8.18 5.82 10.85
N GLY A 44 7.23 5.92 11.79
CA GLY A 44 6.00 6.68 11.64
C GLY A 44 5.03 6.14 10.56
N GLY A 45 5.17 4.88 10.17
CA GLY A 45 4.35 4.27 9.12
C GLY A 45 3.03 3.70 9.65
N GLU A 46 1.98 3.68 8.81
CA GLU A 46 0.70 3.02 9.13
C GLU A 46 0.90 1.55 9.45
N LEU A 47 0.60 1.08 10.65
CA LEU A 47 1.00 -0.24 11.12
C LEU A 47 0.21 -1.38 10.47
N ASP A 48 -1.06 -1.17 10.15
CA ASP A 48 -1.99 -2.18 9.65
C ASP A 48 -2.03 -2.30 8.12
N ARG A 49 -1.53 -1.30 7.37
CA ARG A 49 -1.58 -1.31 5.91
C ARG A 49 -0.38 -1.99 5.28
N ALA A 50 -0.62 -2.85 4.30
CA ALA A 50 0.46 -3.30 3.44
C ALA A 50 1.00 -2.09 2.68
N ALA A 51 2.33 -1.94 2.62
CA ALA A 51 2.93 -0.92 1.75
C ALA A 51 2.43 -1.18 0.32
N GLN A 52 1.75 -0.20 -0.29
CA GLN A 52 1.36 -0.31 -1.68
C GLN A 52 2.63 -0.29 -2.52
N ARG A 53 2.80 -1.31 -3.35
CA ARG A 53 3.91 -1.34 -4.31
C ARG A 53 3.58 -0.36 -5.44
N PRO A 54 4.54 0.48 -5.88
CA PRO A 54 4.32 1.33 -7.03
C PRO A 54 3.98 0.47 -8.25
N ARG A 55 2.93 0.87 -8.97
CA ARG A 55 2.47 0.28 -10.22
C ARG A 55 2.88 1.21 -11.37
N LEU A 56 3.09 0.63 -12.55
CA LEU A 56 3.45 1.38 -13.76
C LEU A 56 2.46 2.51 -14.09
N ILE A 57 1.19 2.36 -13.74
CA ILE A 57 0.17 3.38 -14.02
C ILE A 57 0.22 4.56 -13.04
N ASP A 58 0.86 4.42 -11.89
CA ASP A 58 0.76 5.41 -10.82
C ASP A 58 1.34 6.77 -11.26
N GLU A 59 2.36 6.79 -12.12
CA GLU A 59 2.91 8.04 -12.71
C GLU A 59 1.95 8.72 -13.69
N TYR A 60 1.01 7.96 -14.26
CA TYR A 60 0.03 8.45 -15.23
C TYR A 60 -1.35 8.73 -14.63
N LEU A 61 -1.61 8.31 -13.37
CA LEU A 61 -2.89 8.52 -12.70
C LEU A 61 -3.37 9.98 -12.73
N PRO A 62 -2.53 11.00 -12.46
CA PRO A 62 -2.96 12.40 -12.53
C PRO A 62 -3.51 12.77 -13.92
N LYS A 63 -2.95 12.18 -14.97
CA LYS A 63 -3.40 12.45 -16.34
C LYS A 63 -4.71 11.74 -16.68
N VAL A 64 -4.88 10.52 -16.17
CA VAL A 64 -6.14 9.77 -16.28
C VAL A 64 -7.26 10.52 -15.54
N GLU A 65 -7.01 10.96 -14.31
CA GLU A 65 -7.94 11.77 -13.51
C GLU A 65 -8.36 13.04 -14.23
N GLU A 66 -7.41 13.78 -14.83
CA GLU A 66 -7.71 14.96 -15.64
C GLU A 66 -8.68 14.63 -16.79
N TRP A 67 -8.48 13.52 -17.50
CA TRP A 67 -9.36 13.14 -18.60
C TRP A 67 -10.74 12.69 -18.13
N VAL A 68 -10.82 11.97 -17.00
CA VAL A 68 -12.09 11.58 -16.38
C VAL A 68 -12.86 12.83 -15.96
N GLU A 69 -12.22 13.78 -15.30
CA GLU A 69 -12.84 15.03 -14.86
C GLU A 69 -13.31 15.87 -16.05
N ARG A 70 -12.45 16.12 -17.04
CA ARG A 70 -12.78 16.93 -18.23
C ARG A 70 -13.88 16.29 -19.10
N SER A 71 -13.99 14.97 -19.07
CA SER A 71 -15.04 14.24 -19.77
C SER A 71 -16.31 14.02 -18.92
N GLN A 72 -16.32 14.46 -17.66
CA GLN A 72 -17.37 14.17 -16.69
C GLN A 72 -17.68 12.65 -16.60
N GLY A 73 -16.62 11.84 -16.56
CA GLY A 73 -16.71 10.38 -16.49
C GLY A 73 -17.14 9.69 -17.78
N LYS A 74 -17.20 10.39 -18.92
CA LYS A 74 -17.60 9.82 -20.22
C LYS A 74 -16.43 9.30 -21.06
N VAL A 75 -15.19 9.57 -20.67
CA VAL A 75 -14.01 9.04 -21.36
C VAL A 75 -14.04 7.52 -21.33
N ARG A 76 -13.89 6.89 -22.48
CA ARG A 76 -13.77 5.43 -22.55
C ARG A 76 -12.35 5.01 -22.20
N ALA A 77 -12.23 3.86 -21.54
CA ALA A 77 -10.95 3.34 -21.10
C ALA A 77 -9.98 3.01 -22.24
N ASP A 78 -10.48 2.56 -23.40
CA ASP A 78 -9.69 2.31 -24.60
C ASP A 78 -9.08 3.61 -25.14
N VAL A 79 -9.89 4.67 -25.25
CA VAL A 79 -9.42 6.01 -25.66
C VAL A 79 -8.39 6.57 -24.69
N ALA A 80 -8.58 6.38 -23.38
CA ALA A 80 -7.58 6.77 -22.40
C ALA A 80 -6.30 5.94 -22.55
N HIS A 81 -6.41 4.64 -22.83
CA HIS A 81 -5.26 3.76 -23.03
C HIS A 81 -4.41 4.17 -24.24
N ASP A 82 -5.02 4.46 -25.38
CA ASP A 82 -4.31 4.93 -26.57
C ASP A 82 -3.54 6.23 -26.29
N LYS A 83 -4.15 7.15 -25.53
CA LYS A 83 -3.47 8.37 -25.08
C LYS A 83 -2.31 8.09 -24.14
N LEU A 84 -2.44 7.11 -23.24
CA LEU A 84 -1.35 6.70 -22.35
C LEU A 84 -0.19 6.09 -23.14
N LEU A 85 -0.47 5.24 -24.13
CA LEU A 85 0.55 4.66 -25.01
C LEU A 85 1.33 5.76 -25.73
N ALA A 86 0.64 6.79 -26.23
CA ALA A 86 1.28 7.96 -26.85
C ALA A 86 2.19 8.76 -25.88
N LEU A 87 1.94 8.66 -24.56
CA LEU A 87 2.76 9.24 -23.49
C LEU A 87 3.85 8.28 -22.97
N GLY A 88 4.03 7.12 -23.60
CA GLY A 88 5.08 6.16 -23.26
C GLY A 88 4.69 5.10 -22.22
N TYR A 89 3.40 4.99 -21.86
CA TYR A 89 2.95 3.97 -20.93
C TYR A 89 3.16 2.56 -21.53
N THR A 90 3.80 1.68 -20.77
CA THR A 90 4.13 0.30 -21.21
C THR A 90 3.26 -0.78 -20.55
N GLY A 91 2.29 -0.38 -19.72
CA GLY A 91 1.40 -1.31 -19.02
C GLY A 91 0.21 -1.76 -19.87
N SER A 92 -0.60 -2.67 -19.31
CA SER A 92 -1.73 -3.27 -20.04
C SER A 92 -2.97 -2.37 -20.11
N GLU A 93 -3.79 -2.56 -21.15
CA GLU A 93 -5.12 -1.95 -21.29
C GLU A 93 -6.03 -2.29 -20.09
N ARG A 94 -5.93 -3.51 -19.55
CA ARG A 94 -6.69 -3.93 -18.35
C ARG A 94 -6.35 -3.04 -17.15
N THR A 95 -5.10 -2.64 -16.99
CA THR A 95 -4.70 -1.73 -15.91
C THR A 95 -5.30 -0.35 -16.12
N THR A 96 -5.27 0.17 -17.35
CA THR A 96 -5.92 1.46 -17.68
C THR A 96 -7.42 1.43 -17.41
N ARG A 97 -8.12 0.35 -17.80
CA ARG A 97 -9.56 0.17 -17.54
C ARG A 97 -9.92 0.13 -16.05
N ARG A 98 -8.98 -0.17 -15.16
CA ARG A 98 -9.19 -0.14 -13.71
C ARG A 98 -8.93 1.24 -13.09
N ALA A 99 -8.30 2.14 -13.83
CA ALA A 99 -7.94 3.47 -13.38
C ALA A 99 -8.86 4.56 -13.92
N VAL A 100 -9.51 4.31 -15.07
CA VAL A 100 -10.58 5.12 -15.67
C VAL A 100 -11.90 4.77 -15.00
#